data_AF-A0AAN3VXC2-F1
#
_entry.id   AF-A0AAN3VXC2-F1
#
_cell.length_a   1.000
_cell.length_b   1.000
_cell.length_c   1.000
_cell.angle_alpha   90.00
_cell.angle_beta   90.00
_cell.angle_gamma   90.00
#
_symmetry.space_group_name_H-M   'P 1'
#
loop_
_entity.id
_entity.type
_entity.pdbx_description
1 polymer ?
#
loop_
_entity_poly.entity_id
_entity_poly.type
_entity_poly.pdbx_seq_one_letter_code
_entity_poly.pdbx_strand_id
1 'polypeptide(L)'
;EKLSGAKKKALFDDAKKQAKQRDTAKEAEKKLKLLAENADSIPKEHMIKAVKELAYGLSVEDATALRKKVVELGTKIHRPDMIEGFEGKNVKNMGEILKKIQFDQEYVKTREEINQKIVEKLDSNKEFHDLMKQKLSGNEEGIKKLFKMVESAKHDSLKEVTGIDGKRAEVVLNTERGPLSMKQGHYADNEVNMNAVPLLSFLRTKKQNNKEILDTIVHELTHHDQAQITRNKDRNLPEHMKQDADLMALNETYYINSDLNNFSAYKNQPLEREAFISGHKLGEQLSKLVDKGYTGDAGENGKLREIKEIEHLPNKVN
;
A
#
# COMPACT_ATOMS: atom_id res chain seq x y z
N GLU A 1 -35.22 27.17 -33.09
CA GLU A 1 -36.39 27.81 -32.44
C GLU A 1 -35.99 28.38 -31.09
N LYS A 2 -36.46 29.58 -30.71
CA LYS A 2 -36.29 30.13 -29.35
C LYS A 2 -37.42 29.61 -28.45
N LEU A 3 -37.07 28.88 -27.39
CA LEU A 3 -38.02 28.40 -26.37
C LEU A 3 -38.87 29.57 -25.82
N SER A 4 -40.19 29.38 -25.76
CA SER A 4 -41.12 30.37 -25.19
C SER A 4 -40.87 30.60 -23.70
N GLY A 5 -41.19 31.80 -23.20
CA GLY A 5 -40.94 32.18 -21.79
C GLY A 5 -41.58 31.23 -20.78
N ALA A 6 -42.76 30.69 -21.08
CA ALA A 6 -43.44 29.70 -20.24
C ALA A 6 -42.71 28.35 -20.20
N LYS A 7 -42.20 27.86 -21.34
CA LYS A 7 -41.41 26.61 -21.40
C LYS A 7 -40.07 26.76 -20.66
N LYS A 8 -39.42 27.93 -20.75
CA LYS A 8 -38.19 28.21 -19.99
C LYS A 8 -38.44 28.22 -18.48
N LYS A 9 -39.54 28.83 -18.04
CA LYS A 9 -39.91 28.86 -16.62
C LYS A 9 -40.24 27.46 -16.09
N ALA A 10 -40.98 26.66 -16.85
CA ALA A 10 -41.28 25.26 -16.47
C ALA A 10 -40.02 24.40 -16.34
N LEU A 11 -39.08 24.52 -17.29
CA LEU A 11 -37.78 23.82 -17.21
C LEU A 11 -36.95 24.29 -16.01
N PHE A 12 -36.97 25.58 -15.69
CA PHE A 12 -36.26 26.13 -14.54
C PHE A 12 -36.87 25.66 -13.21
N ASP A 13 -38.20 25.65 -13.10
CA ASP A 13 -38.90 25.20 -11.90
C ASP A 13 -38.75 23.69 -11.70
N ASP A 14 -38.75 22.90 -12.77
CA ASP A 14 -38.47 21.46 -12.73
C ASP A 14 -37.01 21.19 -12.31
N ALA A 15 -36.03 21.87 -12.91
CA ALA A 15 -34.63 21.76 -12.51
C ALA A 15 -34.42 22.15 -11.04
N LYS A 16 -35.11 23.20 -10.55
CA LYS A 16 -35.06 23.62 -9.14
C LYS A 16 -35.71 22.59 -8.20
N LYS A 17 -36.78 21.92 -8.64
CA LYS A 17 -37.44 20.85 -7.87
C LYS A 17 -36.56 19.61 -7.81
N GLN A 18 -35.97 19.19 -8.94
CA GLN A 18 -35.02 18.09 -9.01
C GLN A 18 -33.78 18.36 -8.14
N ALA A 19 -33.23 19.57 -8.18
CA ALA A 19 -32.10 19.97 -7.34
C ALA A 19 -32.42 19.94 -5.83
N LYS A 20 -33.65 20.29 -5.43
CA LYS A 20 -34.10 20.21 -4.03
C LYS A 20 -34.36 18.79 -3.54
N GLN A 21 -34.69 17.87 -4.44
CA GLN A 21 -34.95 16.46 -4.14
C GLN A 21 -33.72 15.58 -4.39
N ARG A 22 -32.58 16.18 -4.76
CA ARG A 22 -31.35 15.50 -5.10
C ARG A 22 -30.72 14.89 -3.85
N ASP A 23 -30.66 13.57 -3.85
CA ASP A 23 -29.97 12.78 -2.84
C ASP A 23 -28.49 12.67 -3.25
N THR A 24 -27.64 13.47 -2.60
CA THR A 24 -26.20 13.57 -2.92
C THR A 24 -25.47 12.25 -2.73
N ALA A 25 -25.89 11.43 -1.76
CA ALA A 25 -25.33 10.10 -1.55
C ALA A 25 -25.65 9.19 -2.73
N LYS A 26 -26.94 9.12 -3.15
CA LYS A 26 -27.31 8.31 -4.33
C LYS A 26 -26.64 8.76 -5.62
N GLU A 27 -26.40 10.06 -5.79
CA GLU A 27 -25.66 10.57 -6.95
C GLU A 27 -24.17 10.19 -6.88
N ALA A 28 -23.56 10.20 -5.70
CA ALA A 28 -22.20 9.70 -5.51
C ALA A 28 -22.09 8.19 -5.83
N GLU A 29 -23.05 7.38 -5.39
CA GLU A 29 -23.11 5.95 -5.70
C GLU A 29 -23.22 5.67 -7.21
N LYS A 30 -24.06 6.44 -7.91
CA LYS A 30 -24.17 6.35 -9.38
C LYS A 30 -22.86 6.72 -10.06
N LYS A 31 -22.19 7.78 -9.60
CA LYS A 31 -20.89 8.20 -10.14
C LYS A 31 -19.82 7.13 -9.90
N LEU A 32 -19.74 6.59 -8.69
CA LEU A 32 -18.81 5.51 -8.35
C LEU A 32 -19.05 4.28 -9.23
N LYS A 33 -20.32 3.92 -9.46
CA LYS A 33 -20.68 2.84 -10.38
C LYS A 33 -20.23 3.11 -11.81
N LEU A 34 -20.46 4.32 -12.33
CA LEU A 34 -20.02 4.70 -13.68
C LEU A 34 -18.49 4.66 -13.81
N LEU A 35 -17.75 5.11 -12.80
CA LEU A 35 -16.29 5.00 -12.76
C LEU A 35 -15.84 3.54 -12.82
N ALA A 36 -16.48 2.65 -12.05
CA ALA A 36 -16.19 1.23 -12.06
C ALA A 36 -16.45 0.57 -13.43
N GLU A 37 -17.59 0.88 -14.07
CA GLU A 37 -17.96 0.35 -15.39
C GLU A 37 -17.00 0.81 -16.51
N ASN A 38 -16.34 1.96 -16.34
CA ASN A 38 -15.44 2.56 -17.33
C ASN A 38 -13.97 2.56 -16.89
N ALA A 39 -13.61 1.78 -15.87
CA ALA A 39 -12.30 1.84 -15.24
C ALA A 39 -11.13 1.59 -16.20
N ASP A 40 -11.35 0.76 -17.22
CA ASP A 40 -10.33 0.43 -18.24
C ASP A 40 -10.09 1.55 -19.26
N SER A 41 -10.97 2.55 -19.33
CA SER A 41 -10.92 3.62 -20.35
C SER A 41 -10.56 4.99 -19.79
N ILE A 42 -10.37 5.10 -18.48
CA ILE A 42 -10.11 6.37 -17.80
C ILE A 42 -8.63 6.40 -17.37
N PRO A 43 -7.87 7.46 -17.72
CA PRO A 43 -6.50 7.63 -17.22
C PRO A 43 -6.42 7.57 -15.70
N LYS A 44 -5.37 6.96 -15.17
CA LYS A 44 -5.16 6.72 -13.74
C LYS A 44 -5.33 8.00 -12.91
N GLU A 45 -4.74 9.10 -13.37
CA GLU A 45 -4.75 10.40 -12.69
C GLU A 45 -6.19 10.91 -12.53
N HIS A 46 -6.99 10.78 -13.59
CA HIS A 46 -8.39 11.18 -13.59
C HIS A 46 -9.25 10.26 -12.73
N MET A 47 -8.96 8.95 -12.74
CA MET A 47 -9.64 7.99 -11.87
C MET A 47 -9.37 8.30 -10.39
N ILE A 48 -8.11 8.46 -10.00
CA ILE A 48 -7.73 8.79 -8.61
C ILE A 48 -8.37 10.11 -8.19
N LYS A 49 -8.32 11.15 -9.03
CA LYS A 49 -8.95 12.44 -8.73
C LYS A 49 -10.47 12.29 -8.53
N ALA A 50 -11.16 11.63 -9.46
CA ALA A 50 -12.61 11.46 -9.38
C ALA A 50 -13.05 10.68 -8.13
N VAL A 51 -12.32 9.61 -7.78
CA VAL A 51 -12.61 8.83 -6.57
C VAL A 51 -12.32 9.63 -5.30
N LYS A 52 -11.20 10.37 -5.26
CA LYS A 52 -10.89 11.28 -4.14
C LYS A 52 -11.98 12.34 -3.96
N GLU A 53 -12.51 12.90 -5.04
CA GLU A 53 -13.61 13.87 -4.96
C GLU A 53 -14.90 13.26 -4.40
N LEU A 54 -15.22 12.02 -4.79
CA LEU A 54 -16.36 11.29 -4.22
C LEU A 54 -16.15 10.89 -2.76
N ALA A 55 -14.90 10.68 -2.36
CA ALA A 55 -14.52 10.27 -1.02
C ALA A 55 -14.46 11.44 -0.03
N TYR A 56 -13.76 12.50 -0.40
CA TYR A 56 -13.36 13.59 0.49
C TYR A 56 -13.93 14.95 0.10
N GLY A 57 -14.63 15.03 -1.04
CA GLY A 57 -15.03 16.29 -1.65
C GLY A 57 -13.89 16.96 -2.43
N LEU A 58 -14.08 18.22 -2.79
CA LEU A 58 -13.12 18.98 -3.59
C LEU A 58 -11.83 19.26 -2.82
N SER A 59 -10.70 19.20 -3.52
CA SER A 59 -9.42 19.70 -3.03
C SER A 59 -9.49 21.20 -2.70
N VAL A 60 -8.54 21.70 -1.91
CA VAL A 60 -8.47 23.13 -1.59
C VAL A 60 -8.23 23.96 -2.85
N GLU A 61 -7.37 23.48 -3.77
CA GLU A 61 -7.12 24.16 -5.04
C GLU A 61 -8.39 24.20 -5.91
N ASP A 62 -9.07 23.06 -6.09
CA ASP A 62 -10.26 22.98 -6.93
C ASP A 62 -11.42 23.79 -6.33
N ALA A 63 -11.60 23.74 -5.01
CA ALA A 63 -12.60 24.55 -4.31
C ALA A 63 -12.31 26.05 -4.47
N THR A 64 -11.03 26.46 -4.43
CA THR A 64 -10.62 27.85 -4.62
C THR A 64 -10.82 28.30 -6.07
N ALA A 65 -10.43 27.48 -7.04
CA ALA A 65 -10.64 27.75 -8.46
C ALA A 65 -12.13 27.86 -8.80
N LEU A 66 -12.95 26.97 -8.23
CA LEU A 66 -14.40 26.98 -8.41
C LEU A 66 -15.04 28.24 -7.79
N ARG A 67 -14.60 28.66 -6.60
CA ARG A 67 -15.05 29.92 -5.97
C ARG A 67 -14.75 31.13 -6.83
N LYS A 68 -13.54 31.23 -7.40
CA LYS A 68 -13.17 32.34 -8.31
C LYS A 68 -14.09 32.40 -9.53
N LYS A 69 -14.28 31.27 -10.22
CA LYS A 69 -15.20 31.17 -11.37
C LYS A 69 -16.65 31.55 -11.02
N VAL A 70 -17.08 31.23 -9.81
CA VAL A 70 -18.44 31.56 -9.35
C VAL A 70 -18.62 33.05 -9.05
N VAL A 71 -17.59 33.71 -8.53
CA VAL A 71 -17.59 35.18 -8.41
C VAL A 71 -17.67 35.81 -9.80
N GLU A 72 -16.93 35.28 -10.77
CA GLU A 72 -16.95 35.76 -12.17
C GLU A 72 -18.31 35.54 -12.85
N LEU A 73 -18.95 34.39 -12.62
CA LEU A 73 -20.20 33.98 -13.31
C LEU A 73 -21.48 34.36 -12.55
N GLY A 74 -21.39 34.75 -11.27
CA GLY A 74 -22.54 35.12 -10.43
C GLY A 74 -23.47 33.96 -10.04
N THR A 75 -23.02 32.71 -10.10
CA THR A 75 -23.86 31.51 -9.90
C THR A 75 -23.55 30.75 -8.61
N LYS A 76 -24.55 30.22 -7.88
CA LYS A 76 -24.30 29.39 -6.69
C LYS A 76 -23.67 28.02 -7.01
N ILE A 77 -22.69 27.61 -6.21
CA ILE A 77 -22.06 26.27 -6.26
C ILE A 77 -22.91 25.26 -5.48
N HIS A 78 -23.12 24.07 -6.05
CA HIS A 78 -23.60 22.90 -5.32
C HIS A 78 -22.43 22.15 -4.68
N ARG A 79 -22.64 21.63 -3.45
CA ARG A 79 -21.64 20.78 -2.79
C ARG A 79 -21.34 19.56 -3.68
N PRO A 80 -20.08 19.08 -3.72
CA PRO A 80 -19.74 17.84 -4.41
C PRO A 80 -20.56 16.68 -3.83
N ASP A 81 -20.88 15.71 -4.70
CA ASP A 81 -21.53 14.48 -4.26
C ASP A 81 -20.49 13.61 -3.56
N MET A 82 -20.79 13.17 -2.34
CA MET A 82 -19.88 12.38 -1.53
C MET A 82 -20.52 11.07 -1.10
N ILE A 83 -19.70 10.04 -0.95
CA ILE A 83 -20.12 8.74 -0.42
C ILE A 83 -20.31 8.89 1.09
N GLU A 84 -21.52 8.65 1.58
CA GLU A 84 -21.84 8.72 3.03
C GLU A 84 -21.61 7.39 3.76
N GLY A 85 -21.50 6.27 3.04
CA GLY A 85 -21.28 4.93 3.62
C GLY A 85 -20.51 3.99 2.70
N PHE A 86 -19.63 3.17 3.28
CA PHE A 86 -18.78 2.21 2.57
C PHE A 86 -19.20 0.77 2.85
N GLU A 87 -20.30 0.35 2.22
CA GLU A 87 -20.84 -1.00 2.35
C GLU A 87 -21.49 -1.48 1.03
N GLY A 88 -21.79 -2.77 0.95
CA GLY A 88 -22.53 -3.37 -0.16
C GLY A 88 -21.97 -3.01 -1.54
N LYS A 89 -22.77 -2.31 -2.35
CA LYS A 89 -22.41 -1.94 -3.74
C LYS A 89 -21.24 -0.96 -3.81
N ASN A 90 -21.04 -0.12 -2.80
CA ASN A 90 -19.95 0.86 -2.79
C ASN A 90 -18.60 0.17 -2.63
N VAL A 91 -18.52 -0.84 -1.75
CA VAL A 91 -17.34 -1.71 -1.61
C VAL A 91 -17.03 -2.42 -2.92
N LYS A 92 -18.06 -3.01 -3.55
CA LYS A 92 -17.89 -3.71 -4.84
C LYS A 92 -17.36 -2.77 -5.93
N ASN A 93 -18.00 -1.61 -6.13
CA ASN A 93 -17.61 -0.66 -7.17
C ASN A 93 -16.21 -0.08 -6.91
N MET A 94 -15.88 0.24 -5.65
CA MET A 94 -14.54 0.67 -5.28
C MET A 94 -13.50 -0.41 -5.58
N GLY A 95 -13.79 -1.67 -5.26
CA GLY A 95 -12.92 -2.80 -5.58
C GLY A 95 -12.68 -2.98 -7.07
N GLU A 96 -13.72 -2.79 -7.89
CA GLU A 96 -13.61 -2.81 -9.35
C GLU A 96 -12.71 -1.70 -9.89
N ILE A 97 -12.70 -0.53 -9.25
CA ILE A 97 -11.81 0.59 -9.62
C ILE A 97 -10.38 0.32 -9.16
N LEU A 98 -10.20 0.04 -7.87
CA LEU A 98 -8.88 -0.12 -7.24
C LEU A 98 -8.06 -1.27 -7.84
N LYS A 99 -8.73 -2.37 -8.25
CA LYS A 99 -8.04 -3.49 -8.91
C LYS A 99 -7.45 -3.13 -10.28
N LYS A 100 -7.99 -2.09 -10.94
CA LYS A 100 -7.60 -1.69 -12.31
C LYS A 100 -6.47 -0.67 -12.32
N ILE A 101 -6.43 0.19 -11.30
CA ILE A 101 -5.37 1.20 -11.17
C ILE A 101 -4.04 0.49 -10.88
N GLN A 102 -3.09 0.57 -11.82
CA GLN A 102 -1.74 0.04 -11.65
C GLN A 102 -0.80 1.07 -11.02
N PHE A 103 0.25 0.58 -10.36
CA PHE A 103 1.35 1.43 -9.89
C PHE A 103 2.18 1.93 -11.07
N ASP A 104 2.78 3.11 -10.93
CA ASP A 104 3.65 3.64 -11.96
C ASP A 104 4.95 2.84 -12.00
N GLN A 105 5.54 2.73 -13.21
CA GLN A 105 6.75 1.93 -13.39
C GLN A 105 7.92 2.46 -12.55
N GLU A 106 7.99 3.77 -12.31
CA GLU A 106 9.03 4.37 -11.46
C GLU A 106 8.84 3.99 -10.00
N TYR A 107 7.61 3.98 -9.49
CA TYR A 107 7.30 3.46 -8.16
C TYR A 107 7.70 1.99 -8.02
N VAL A 108 7.33 1.15 -9.01
CA VAL A 108 7.69 -0.27 -9.03
C VAL A 108 9.21 -0.44 -9.00
N LYS A 109 9.97 0.31 -9.81
CA LYS A 109 11.44 0.28 -9.78
C LYS A 109 12.01 0.67 -8.42
N THR A 110 11.47 1.72 -7.79
CA THR A 110 11.89 2.12 -6.44
C THR A 110 11.62 1.01 -5.42
N ARG A 111 10.50 0.30 -5.49
CA ARG A 111 10.23 -0.86 -4.62
C ARG A 111 11.17 -2.03 -4.88
N GLU A 112 11.54 -2.27 -6.13
CA GLU A 112 12.53 -3.28 -6.48
C GLU A 112 13.93 -2.93 -5.94
N GLU A 113 14.33 -1.66 -6.00
CA GLU A 113 15.59 -1.18 -5.41
C GLU A 113 15.62 -1.35 -3.89
N ILE A 114 14.53 -1.00 -3.20
CA ILE A 114 14.39 -1.22 -1.76
C ILE A 114 14.53 -2.71 -1.42
N ASN A 115 13.83 -3.59 -2.16
CA ASN A 115 13.92 -5.04 -1.96
C ASN A 115 15.31 -5.59 -2.19
N GLN A 116 16.02 -5.09 -3.21
CA GLN A 116 17.39 -5.49 -3.51
C GLN A 116 18.34 -5.13 -2.34
N LYS A 117 18.22 -3.93 -1.77
CA LYS A 117 18.98 -3.53 -0.58
C LYS A 117 18.65 -4.36 0.66
N ILE A 118 17.38 -4.72 0.86
CA ILE A 118 16.96 -5.62 1.96
C ILE A 118 17.63 -6.98 1.80
N VAL A 119 17.61 -7.53 0.58
CA VAL A 119 18.29 -8.79 0.25
C VAL A 119 19.78 -8.70 0.56
N GLU A 120 20.47 -7.66 0.11
CA GLU A 120 21.91 -7.47 0.37
C GLU A 120 22.24 -7.41 1.87
N LYS A 121 21.45 -6.65 2.65
CA LYS A 121 21.61 -6.53 4.10
C LYS A 121 21.40 -7.85 4.82
N LEU A 122 20.36 -8.61 4.46
CA LEU A 122 20.06 -9.89 5.10
C LEU A 122 20.99 -11.02 4.65
N ASP A 123 21.42 -11.01 3.39
CA ASP A 123 22.36 -12.02 2.86
C ASP A 123 23.73 -11.93 3.53
N SER A 124 24.20 -10.70 3.75
CA SER A 124 25.46 -10.43 4.46
C SER A 124 25.38 -10.68 5.98
N ASN A 125 24.19 -10.96 6.52
CA ASN A 125 23.99 -11.21 7.94
C ASN A 125 24.04 -12.71 8.26
N LYS A 126 25.18 -13.20 8.77
CA LYS A 126 25.34 -14.59 9.22
C LYS A 126 24.27 -15.02 10.22
N GLU A 127 23.88 -14.14 11.13
CA GLU A 127 22.92 -14.43 12.18
C GLU A 127 21.52 -14.71 11.61
N PHE A 128 21.12 -14.01 10.53
CA PHE A 128 19.89 -14.27 9.80
C PHE A 128 19.89 -15.70 9.22
N HIS A 129 20.97 -16.09 8.54
CA HIS A 129 21.12 -17.43 7.96
C HIS A 129 21.09 -18.53 9.03
N ASP A 130 21.78 -18.33 10.15
CA ASP A 130 21.81 -19.29 11.26
C ASP A 130 20.43 -19.42 11.92
N LEU A 131 19.75 -18.30 12.16
CA LEU A 131 18.42 -18.26 12.75
C LEU A 131 17.40 -19.00 11.88
N MET A 132 17.44 -18.78 10.57
CA MET A 132 16.53 -19.43 9.62
C MET A 132 16.74 -20.95 9.50
N LYS A 133 17.84 -21.50 10.02
CA LYS A 133 18.07 -22.96 10.13
C LYS A 133 17.50 -23.56 11.41
N GLN A 134 17.16 -22.74 12.41
CA GLN A 134 16.55 -23.20 13.67
C GLN A 134 15.06 -23.50 13.49
N LYS A 135 14.41 -24.12 14.49
CA LYS A 135 12.95 -24.29 14.48
C LYS A 135 12.32 -22.99 14.99
N LEU A 136 11.63 -22.25 14.12
CA LEU A 136 10.98 -20.98 14.50
C LEU A 136 9.52 -21.14 14.95
N SER A 137 8.79 -22.13 14.42
CA SER A 137 7.40 -22.38 14.84
C SER A 137 7.31 -22.63 16.35
N GLY A 138 6.61 -21.75 17.06
CA GLY A 138 6.46 -21.75 18.52
C GLY A 138 7.66 -21.21 19.30
N ASN A 139 8.71 -20.73 18.62
CA ASN A 139 9.90 -20.12 19.24
C ASN A 139 9.77 -18.59 19.18
N GLU A 140 9.15 -18.01 20.21
CA GLU A 140 8.88 -16.56 20.27
C GLU A 140 10.15 -15.70 20.19
N GLU A 141 11.21 -16.07 20.91
CA GLU A 141 12.47 -15.32 20.90
C GLU A 141 13.10 -15.34 19.50
N GLY A 142 13.11 -16.51 18.85
CA GLY A 142 13.57 -16.66 17.48
C GLY A 142 12.76 -15.83 16.48
N ILE A 143 11.42 -15.81 16.61
CA ILE A 143 10.55 -15.00 15.75
C ILE A 143 10.76 -13.51 15.98
N LYS A 144 10.82 -13.04 17.23
CA LYS A 144 11.10 -11.62 17.57
C LYS A 144 12.45 -11.17 17.03
N LYS A 145 13.46 -12.04 17.12
CA LYS A 145 14.79 -11.78 16.56
C LYS A 145 14.78 -11.69 15.04
N LEU A 146 14.11 -12.62 14.37
CA LEU A 146 13.93 -12.60 12.91
C LEU A 146 13.20 -11.32 12.48
N PHE A 147 12.11 -10.98 13.17
CA PHE A 147 11.35 -9.77 12.92
C PHE A 147 12.24 -8.53 13.01
N LYS A 148 13.02 -8.38 14.08
CA LYS A 148 13.91 -7.22 14.26
C LYS A 148 14.95 -7.08 13.15
N MET A 149 15.51 -8.20 12.67
CA MET A 149 16.46 -8.20 11.54
C MET A 149 15.79 -7.72 10.25
N VAL A 150 14.62 -8.26 9.92
CA VAL A 150 13.87 -7.90 8.70
C VAL A 150 13.37 -6.46 8.79
N GLU A 151 12.82 -6.05 9.94
CA GLU A 151 12.35 -4.68 10.20
C GLU A 151 13.49 -3.67 10.01
N SER A 152 14.66 -3.94 10.61
CA SER A 152 15.82 -3.05 10.47
C SER A 152 16.28 -2.96 9.02
N ALA A 153 16.37 -4.10 8.33
CA ALA A 153 16.75 -4.10 6.91
C ALA A 153 15.75 -3.32 6.04
N LYS A 154 14.44 -3.44 6.30
CA LYS A 154 13.38 -2.72 5.59
C LYS A 154 13.42 -1.22 5.89
N HIS A 155 13.49 -0.84 7.17
CA HIS A 155 13.58 0.54 7.61
C HIS A 155 14.80 1.26 7.01
N ASP A 156 15.99 0.66 7.14
CA ASP A 156 17.22 1.25 6.63
C ASP A 156 17.18 1.38 5.10
N SER A 157 16.69 0.36 4.39
CA SER A 157 16.61 0.38 2.92
C SER A 157 15.57 1.39 2.41
N LEU A 158 14.42 1.53 3.09
CA LEU A 158 13.43 2.54 2.77
C LEU A 158 14.03 3.94 2.92
N LYS A 159 14.72 4.20 4.04
CA LYS A 159 15.40 5.47 4.29
C LYS A 159 16.47 5.78 3.25
N GLU A 160 17.32 4.81 2.93
CA GLU A 160 18.39 4.98 1.94
C GLU A 160 17.87 5.34 0.55
N VAL A 161 16.78 4.71 0.10
CA VAL A 161 16.26 4.89 -1.26
C VAL A 161 15.33 6.10 -1.37
N THR A 162 14.50 6.35 -0.35
CA THR A 162 13.43 7.35 -0.42
C THR A 162 13.67 8.58 0.43
N GLY A 163 14.64 8.54 1.34
CA GLY A 163 14.86 9.58 2.36
C GLY A 163 13.86 9.55 3.53
N ILE A 164 12.92 8.59 3.56
CA ILE A 164 11.92 8.47 4.63
C ILE A 164 12.56 7.86 5.89
N ASP A 165 12.74 8.70 6.91
CA ASP A 165 13.10 8.28 8.26
C ASP A 165 11.83 8.03 9.09
N GLY A 166 11.18 6.91 8.79
CA GLY A 166 9.89 6.54 9.38
C GLY A 166 9.99 6.06 10.83
N LYS A 167 8.84 5.78 11.45
CA LYS A 167 8.84 5.02 12.71
C LYS A 167 9.25 3.57 12.44
N ARG A 168 9.79 2.91 13.47
CA ARG A 168 10.05 1.47 13.45
C ARG A 168 8.80 0.70 13.82
N ALA A 169 8.70 -0.52 13.32
CA ALA A 169 7.61 -1.43 13.68
C ALA A 169 7.97 -2.30 14.88
N GLU A 170 6.96 -2.68 15.66
CA GLU A 170 7.05 -3.68 16.73
C GLU A 170 6.28 -4.94 16.36
N VAL A 171 6.53 -6.05 17.06
CA VAL A 171 5.85 -7.32 16.85
C VAL A 171 5.14 -7.79 18.10
N VAL A 172 3.87 -8.16 17.93
CA VAL A 172 3.04 -8.79 18.95
C VAL A 172 2.74 -10.22 18.49
N LEU A 173 3.20 -11.19 19.28
CA LEU A 173 3.00 -12.60 18.97
C LEU A 173 1.79 -13.16 19.70
N ASN A 174 0.88 -13.78 18.95
CA ASN A 174 -0.20 -14.57 19.52
C ASN A 174 0.24 -16.02 19.69
N THR A 175 0.25 -16.49 20.94
CA THR A 175 0.65 -17.84 21.34
C THR A 175 -0.55 -18.73 21.71
N GLU A 176 -1.71 -18.11 21.98
CA GLU A 176 -2.96 -18.79 22.30
C GLU A 176 -3.63 -19.39 21.07
N ARG A 177 -3.40 -18.79 19.89
CA ARG A 177 -3.92 -19.28 18.62
C ARG A 177 -3.15 -20.52 18.17
N GLY A 178 -3.80 -21.67 18.26
CA GLY A 178 -3.26 -22.95 17.81
C GLY A 178 -3.09 -23.06 16.28
N PRO A 179 -2.48 -24.16 15.80
CA PRO A 179 -2.12 -24.38 14.39
C PRO A 179 -3.31 -24.54 13.43
N LEU A 180 -4.53 -24.19 13.83
CA LEU A 180 -5.74 -24.17 13.00
C LEU A 180 -6.27 -22.74 12.77
N SER A 181 -5.59 -21.72 13.29
CA SER A 181 -5.96 -20.32 13.08
C SER A 181 -5.73 -19.89 11.64
N MET A 182 -6.78 -19.40 10.97
CA MET A 182 -6.71 -18.95 9.58
C MET A 182 -6.05 -17.57 9.43
N LYS A 183 -6.11 -16.70 10.44
CA LYS A 183 -5.46 -15.38 10.42
C LYS A 183 -3.99 -15.53 10.80
N GLN A 184 -3.06 -15.40 9.85
CA GLN A 184 -1.61 -15.53 10.11
C GLN A 184 -1.00 -14.26 10.71
N GLY A 185 -1.39 -13.09 10.19
CA GLY A 185 -0.86 -11.79 10.56
C GLY A 185 -1.88 -10.68 10.31
N HIS A 186 -1.65 -9.51 10.91
CA HIS A 186 -2.14 -8.23 10.43
C HIS A 186 -1.26 -7.10 10.96
N TYR A 187 -1.13 -6.04 10.18
CA TYR A 187 -0.50 -4.79 10.56
C TYR A 187 -1.53 -3.76 11.04
N ALA A 188 -1.23 -3.07 12.15
CA ALA A 188 -1.96 -1.88 12.60
C ALA A 188 -1.05 -0.97 13.45
N ASP A 189 -1.07 0.35 13.21
CA ASP A 189 -0.44 1.35 14.08
C ASP A 189 1.06 1.15 14.43
N ASN A 190 1.86 0.69 13.46
CA ASN A 190 3.28 0.30 13.65
C ASN A 190 3.48 -0.99 14.45
N GLU A 191 2.43 -1.77 14.68
CA GLU A 191 2.50 -3.10 15.27
C GLU A 191 2.13 -4.17 14.25
N VAL A 192 2.99 -5.19 14.14
CA VAL A 192 2.72 -6.42 13.40
C VAL A 192 2.25 -7.47 14.38
N ASN A 193 0.98 -7.85 14.25
CA ASN A 193 0.34 -8.85 15.08
C ASN A 193 0.29 -10.18 14.33
N MET A 194 1.01 -11.20 14.78
CA MET A 194 1.08 -12.49 14.06
C MET A 194 1.07 -13.70 14.98
N ASN A 195 0.70 -14.87 14.47
CA ASN A 195 0.75 -16.10 15.27
C ASN A 195 2.20 -16.61 15.39
N ALA A 196 2.57 -17.08 16.58
CA ALA A 196 3.86 -17.76 16.78
C ALA A 196 3.92 -19.14 16.12
N VAL A 197 2.76 -19.74 15.83
CA VAL A 197 2.62 -21.06 15.21
C VAL A 197 1.83 -20.94 13.89
N PRO A 198 2.45 -21.24 12.74
CA PRO A 198 1.77 -21.24 11.44
C PRO A 198 0.58 -22.20 11.37
N LEU A 199 -0.38 -21.89 10.47
CA LEU A 199 -1.48 -22.79 10.14
C LEU A 199 -0.97 -24.12 9.59
N LEU A 200 -1.51 -25.22 10.12
CA LEU A 200 -1.15 -26.60 9.80
C LEU A 200 0.35 -26.87 9.96
N SER A 201 1.03 -26.20 10.89
CA SER A 201 2.48 -26.34 11.10
C SER A 201 2.92 -27.78 11.35
N PHE A 202 2.07 -28.61 11.94
CA PHE A 202 2.30 -30.03 12.20
C PHE A 202 2.35 -30.90 10.93
N LEU A 203 1.80 -30.43 9.81
CA LEU A 203 1.86 -31.11 8.50
C LEU A 203 3.04 -30.62 7.64
N ARG A 204 3.74 -29.58 8.09
CA ARG A 204 4.78 -28.88 7.32
C ARG A 204 6.17 -29.20 7.86
N THR A 205 7.15 -29.21 6.97
CA THR A 205 8.57 -29.30 7.36
C THR A 205 9.01 -28.04 8.11
N LYS A 206 10.10 -28.13 8.89
CA LYS A 206 10.75 -26.97 9.52
C LYS A 206 10.99 -25.83 8.52
N LYS A 207 11.50 -26.16 7.34
CA LYS A 207 11.78 -25.20 6.27
C LYS A 207 10.51 -24.48 5.80
N GLN A 208 9.42 -25.23 5.55
CA GLN A 208 8.14 -24.65 5.17
C GLN A 208 7.55 -23.74 6.26
N ASN A 209 7.64 -24.15 7.53
CA ASN A 209 7.18 -23.34 8.65
C ASN A 209 7.99 -22.04 8.80
N ASN A 210 9.32 -22.11 8.68
CA ASN A 210 10.17 -20.93 8.75
C ASN A 210 9.91 -19.98 7.56
N LYS A 211 9.68 -20.53 6.36
CA LYS A 211 9.29 -19.75 5.18
C LYS A 211 7.97 -19.00 5.43
N GLU A 212 6.94 -19.68 5.93
CA GLU A 212 5.64 -19.02 6.22
C GLU A 212 5.79 -17.87 7.23
N ILE A 213 6.59 -18.07 8.28
CA ILE A 213 6.86 -17.04 9.29
C ILE A 213 7.56 -15.85 8.63
N LEU A 214 8.59 -16.09 7.82
CA LEU A 214 9.30 -15.04 7.09
C LEU A 214 8.38 -14.30 6.11
N ASP A 215 7.59 -15.03 5.31
CA ASP A 215 6.66 -14.46 4.35
C ASP A 215 5.62 -13.59 5.06
N THR A 216 5.09 -14.03 6.21
CA THR A 216 4.18 -13.24 7.04
C THR A 216 4.84 -11.95 7.54
N ILE A 217 6.05 -12.05 8.11
CA ILE A 217 6.80 -10.87 8.58
C ILE A 217 7.01 -9.87 7.44
N VAL A 218 7.46 -10.34 6.27
CA VAL A 218 7.72 -9.48 5.11
C VAL A 218 6.45 -8.84 4.57
N HIS A 219 5.34 -9.59 4.53
CA HIS A 219 4.03 -9.09 4.10
C HIS A 219 3.54 -7.97 5.02
N GLU A 220 3.48 -8.21 6.33
CA GLU A 220 2.97 -7.22 7.28
C GLU A 220 3.90 -5.99 7.40
N LEU A 221 5.22 -6.19 7.33
CA LEU A 221 6.15 -5.06 7.26
C LEU A 221 6.08 -4.31 5.93
N THR A 222 5.55 -4.91 4.87
CA THR A 222 5.27 -4.18 3.63
C THR A 222 4.10 -3.22 3.84
N HIS A 223 3.06 -3.61 4.58
CA HIS A 223 2.02 -2.67 5.02
C HIS A 223 2.56 -1.55 5.92
N HIS A 224 3.55 -1.86 6.75
CA HIS A 224 4.25 -0.83 7.52
C HIS A 224 5.01 0.17 6.61
N ASP A 225 5.78 -0.30 5.61
CA ASP A 225 6.44 0.59 4.64
C ASP A 225 5.42 1.48 3.92
N GLN A 226 4.29 0.90 3.48
CA GLN A 226 3.20 1.62 2.82
C GLN A 226 2.68 2.75 3.71
N ALA A 227 2.42 2.46 5.00
CA ALA A 227 1.99 3.46 5.96
C ALA A 227 3.04 4.57 6.17
N GLN A 228 4.35 4.26 6.14
CA GLN A 228 5.39 5.29 6.22
C GLN A 228 5.41 6.16 4.95
N ILE A 229 5.22 5.57 3.77
CA ILE A 229 5.13 6.28 2.49
C ILE A 229 3.90 7.21 2.47
N THR A 230 2.71 6.70 2.83
CA THR A 230 1.46 7.49 2.82
C THR A 230 1.49 8.65 3.81
N ARG A 231 2.06 8.45 5.01
CA ARG A 231 2.24 9.50 6.03
C ARG A 231 3.23 10.59 5.61
N ASN A 232 4.17 10.29 4.70
CA ASN A 232 5.20 11.23 4.25
C ASN A 232 4.95 11.81 2.85
N LYS A 233 3.80 11.50 2.21
CA LYS A 233 3.49 11.91 0.83
C LYS A 233 3.57 13.43 0.57
N ASP A 234 3.31 14.25 1.59
CA ASP A 234 3.29 15.72 1.50
C ASP A 234 4.60 16.37 2.00
N ARG A 235 5.62 15.56 2.34
CA ARG A 235 6.87 16.04 2.94
C ARG A 235 8.07 15.66 2.07
N ASN A 236 8.77 14.59 2.44
CA ASN A 236 10.07 14.21 1.89
C ASN A 236 9.97 13.03 0.91
N LEU A 237 8.79 12.78 0.34
CA LEU A 237 8.60 11.71 -0.62
C LEU A 237 9.07 12.16 -2.03
N PRO A 238 9.87 11.36 -2.75
CA PRO A 238 10.21 11.64 -4.15
C PRO A 238 8.98 11.87 -5.02
N GLU A 239 9.05 12.84 -5.94
CA GLU A 239 7.91 13.28 -6.74
C GLU A 239 7.23 12.13 -7.50
N HIS A 240 8.02 11.24 -8.09
CA HIS A 240 7.55 10.08 -8.85
C HIS A 240 6.79 9.04 -8.00
N MET A 241 6.86 9.12 -6.67
CA MET A 241 6.12 8.22 -5.77
C MET A 241 4.83 8.83 -5.24
N LYS A 242 4.61 10.15 -5.37
CA LYS A 242 3.49 10.84 -4.72
C LYS A 242 2.13 10.35 -5.18
N GLN A 243 1.98 10.11 -6.49
CA GLN A 243 0.72 9.63 -7.06
C GLN A 243 0.34 8.23 -6.55
N ASP A 244 1.31 7.35 -6.37
CA ASP A 244 1.09 6.01 -5.83
C ASP A 244 0.90 6.02 -4.31
N ALA A 245 1.58 6.92 -3.59
CA ALA A 245 1.30 7.18 -2.18
C ALA A 245 -0.14 7.69 -1.96
N ASP A 246 -0.63 8.52 -2.87
CA ASP A 246 -2.00 9.01 -2.90
C ASP A 246 -3.03 7.89 -3.15
N LEU A 247 -2.71 6.98 -4.07
CA LEU A 247 -3.52 5.78 -4.32
C LEU A 247 -3.58 4.88 -3.08
N MET A 248 -2.44 4.67 -2.41
CA MET A 248 -2.38 3.88 -1.19
C MET A 248 -3.18 4.53 -0.05
N ALA A 249 -3.04 5.84 0.18
CA ALA A 249 -3.80 6.55 1.21
C ALA A 249 -5.33 6.49 0.97
N LEU A 250 -5.74 6.58 -0.31
CA LEU A 250 -7.13 6.35 -0.69
C LEU A 250 -7.58 4.92 -0.36
N ASN A 251 -6.75 3.93 -0.68
CA ASN A 251 -7.05 2.53 -0.38
C ASN A 251 -7.06 2.24 1.13
N GLU A 252 -6.23 2.88 1.95
CA GLU A 252 -6.27 2.78 3.42
C GLU A 252 -7.63 3.23 3.97
N THR A 253 -8.19 4.33 3.43
CA THR A 253 -9.50 4.84 3.86
C THR A 253 -10.64 3.92 3.43
N TYR A 254 -10.58 3.40 2.21
CA TYR A 254 -11.61 2.53 1.62
C TYR A 254 -11.11 1.10 1.50
N TYR A 255 -10.52 0.60 2.57
CA TYR A 255 -9.91 -0.72 2.59
C TYR A 255 -10.99 -1.80 2.50
N ILE A 256 -10.81 -2.72 1.55
CA ILE A 256 -11.72 -3.82 1.31
C ILE A 256 -11.27 -4.97 2.17
N ASN A 257 -12.11 -5.41 3.11
CA ASN A 257 -11.78 -6.54 3.98
C ASN A 257 -11.84 -7.88 3.23
N SER A 258 -11.04 -8.83 3.69
CA SER A 258 -11.08 -10.21 3.22
C SER A 258 -12.36 -10.91 3.72
N ASP A 259 -13.42 -10.87 2.94
CA ASP A 259 -14.63 -11.69 3.13
C ASP A 259 -14.85 -12.64 1.93
N LEU A 260 -15.73 -13.64 2.10
CA LEU A 260 -16.01 -14.65 1.06
C LEU A 260 -16.49 -14.04 -0.26
N ASN A 261 -17.14 -12.87 -0.24
CA ASN A 261 -17.71 -12.23 -1.41
C ASN A 261 -16.72 -11.26 -2.08
N ASN A 262 -15.70 -10.81 -1.35
CA ASN A 262 -14.77 -9.76 -1.76
C ASN A 262 -13.32 -10.23 -1.86
N PHE A 263 -12.99 -11.51 -1.63
CA PHE A 263 -11.61 -11.99 -1.60
C PHE A 263 -10.79 -11.62 -2.85
N SER A 264 -11.39 -11.69 -4.04
CA SER A 264 -10.71 -11.27 -5.28
C SER A 264 -10.45 -9.76 -5.31
N ALA A 265 -11.38 -8.94 -4.81
CA ALA A 265 -11.18 -7.50 -4.73
C ALA A 265 -10.15 -7.15 -3.66
N TYR A 266 -10.23 -7.80 -2.49
CA TYR A 266 -9.26 -7.72 -1.42
C TYR A 266 -7.83 -7.97 -1.92
N LYS A 267 -7.56 -9.12 -2.55
CA LYS A 267 -6.19 -9.47 -2.97
C LYS A 267 -5.63 -8.54 -4.05
N ASN A 268 -6.49 -7.91 -4.85
CA ASN A 268 -6.09 -7.09 -5.99
C ASN A 268 -6.14 -5.58 -5.72
N GLN A 269 -6.60 -5.16 -4.53
CA GLN A 269 -6.54 -3.75 -4.12
C GLN A 269 -5.08 -3.29 -3.97
N PRO A 270 -4.74 -2.01 -4.20
CA PRO A 270 -3.37 -1.52 -4.21
C PRO A 270 -2.47 -2.00 -3.06
N LEU A 271 -2.91 -1.83 -1.80
CA LEU A 271 -2.12 -2.20 -0.62
C LEU A 271 -1.77 -3.69 -0.59
N GLU A 272 -2.79 -4.54 -0.70
CA GLU A 272 -2.62 -6.00 -0.71
C GLU A 272 -1.83 -6.45 -1.94
N ARG A 273 -2.14 -5.91 -3.11
CA ARG A 273 -1.48 -6.29 -4.36
C ARG A 273 0.02 -6.02 -4.28
N GLU A 274 0.44 -4.88 -3.73
CA GLU A 274 1.86 -4.64 -3.51
C GLU A 274 2.44 -5.58 -2.45
N ALA A 275 1.76 -5.82 -1.32
CA ALA A 275 2.24 -6.76 -0.31
C ALA A 275 2.38 -8.19 -0.86
N PHE A 276 1.47 -8.62 -1.74
CA PHE A 276 1.53 -9.90 -2.44
C PHE A 276 2.59 -9.93 -3.55
N ILE A 277 2.78 -8.87 -4.33
CA ILE A 277 3.74 -8.86 -5.44
C ILE A 277 5.16 -8.58 -4.92
N SER A 278 5.35 -7.45 -4.25
CA SER A 278 6.64 -7.00 -3.74
C SER A 278 7.06 -7.83 -2.52
N GLY A 279 6.17 -7.98 -1.54
CA GLY A 279 6.46 -8.69 -0.29
C GLY A 279 6.73 -10.18 -0.52
N HIS A 280 5.88 -10.89 -1.27
CA HIS A 280 6.14 -12.32 -1.51
C HIS A 280 7.35 -12.55 -2.43
N LYS A 281 7.60 -11.70 -3.42
CA LYS A 281 8.83 -11.77 -4.24
C LYS A 281 10.06 -11.65 -3.35
N LEU A 282 10.05 -10.73 -2.39
CA LEU A 282 11.13 -10.59 -1.40
C LEU A 282 11.23 -11.82 -0.48
N GLY A 283 10.12 -12.33 0.07
CA GLY A 283 10.09 -13.54 0.90
C GLY A 283 10.65 -14.78 0.18
N GLU A 284 10.33 -14.94 -1.11
CA GLU A 284 10.90 -15.98 -1.96
C GLU A 284 12.40 -15.80 -2.20
N GLN A 285 12.86 -14.58 -2.47
CA GLN A 285 14.28 -14.29 -2.64
C GLN A 285 15.05 -14.61 -1.36
N LEU A 286 14.59 -14.13 -0.21
CA LEU A 286 15.21 -14.39 1.10
C LEU A 286 15.23 -15.89 1.44
N SER A 287 14.14 -16.60 1.15
CA SER A 287 14.08 -18.07 1.33
C SER A 287 15.12 -18.80 0.48
N LYS A 288 15.34 -18.37 -0.77
CA LYS A 288 16.36 -18.94 -1.66
C LYS A 288 17.78 -18.65 -1.15
N LEU A 289 18.02 -17.50 -0.52
CA LEU A 289 19.33 -17.17 0.08
C LEU A 289 19.63 -18.08 1.27
N VAL A 290 18.65 -18.30 2.14
CA VAL A 290 18.79 -19.25 3.27
C VAL A 290 19.14 -20.65 2.76
N ASP A 291 18.54 -21.09 1.65
CA ASP A 291 18.83 -22.38 1.03
C ASP A 291 20.26 -22.48 0.48
N LYS A 292 20.77 -21.40 -0.12
CA LYS A 292 22.17 -21.31 -0.57
C LYS A 292 23.14 -21.30 0.61
N GLY A 293 22.71 -20.77 1.75
CA GLY A 293 23.49 -20.61 2.96
C GLY A 293 24.43 -19.39 2.92
N TYR A 294 24.91 -19.00 4.10
CA TYR A 294 25.83 -17.88 4.24
C TYR A 294 27.18 -18.17 3.56
N THR A 295 27.56 -17.31 2.61
CA THR A 295 28.81 -17.42 1.86
C THR A 295 29.93 -16.51 2.39
N GLY A 296 29.65 -15.68 3.40
CA GLY A 296 30.64 -14.72 3.93
C GLY A 296 30.79 -13.48 3.06
N ASP A 297 31.80 -12.67 3.36
CA ASP A 297 32.30 -11.63 2.45
C ASP A 297 32.91 -12.20 1.17
N ALA A 298 32.94 -13.53 0.98
CA ALA A 298 33.43 -14.11 -0.25
C ALA A 298 32.43 -13.81 -1.38
N GLY A 299 32.81 -12.90 -2.30
CA GLY A 299 32.15 -12.72 -3.59
C GLY A 299 32.09 -14.01 -4.40
N GLU A 300 31.41 -13.97 -5.54
CA GLU A 300 30.93 -15.11 -6.37
C GLU A 300 31.94 -16.24 -6.71
N ASN A 301 33.21 -16.16 -6.30
CA ASN A 301 34.24 -17.18 -6.50
C ASN A 301 35.08 -17.48 -5.24
N GLY A 302 34.55 -17.31 -4.02
CA GLY A 302 35.31 -17.61 -2.81
C GLY A 302 36.37 -16.56 -2.44
N LYS A 303 36.34 -15.38 -3.05
CA LYS A 303 37.27 -14.26 -2.76
C LYS A 303 36.55 -13.14 -2.02
N LEU A 304 37.12 -12.70 -0.89
CA LEU A 304 36.67 -11.54 -0.11
C LEU A 304 36.29 -10.35 -1.01
N ARG A 305 35.10 -9.76 -0.80
CA ARG A 305 34.67 -8.50 -1.39
C ARG A 305 35.65 -7.43 -0.92
N GLU A 306 36.49 -6.93 -1.82
CA GLU A 306 37.27 -5.73 -1.55
C GLU A 306 36.29 -4.58 -1.28
N ILE A 307 36.23 -4.15 -0.02
CA ILE A 307 35.62 -2.88 0.35
C ILE A 307 36.51 -1.81 -0.27
N LYS A 308 36.10 -1.25 -1.42
CA LYS A 308 36.72 -0.03 -1.92
C LYS A 308 36.28 1.10 -0.99
N GLU A 309 37.19 1.54 -0.12
CA GLU A 309 37.07 2.85 0.53
C GLU A 309 36.71 3.89 -0.53
N ILE A 310 35.64 4.62 -0.29
CA ILE A 310 35.31 5.81 -1.08
C ILE A 310 36.33 6.87 -0.67
N GLU A 311 37.45 6.96 -1.40
CA GLU A 311 38.36 8.11 -1.32
C GLU A 311 37.54 9.38 -1.57
N HIS A 312 37.35 10.17 -0.51
CA HIS A 312 36.88 11.53 -0.65
C HIS A 312 37.99 12.32 -1.35
N LEU A 313 37.76 12.69 -2.61
CA LEU A 313 38.62 13.64 -3.30
C LEU A 313 38.70 14.93 -2.47
N PRO A 314 39.91 15.41 -2.11
CA PRO A 314 40.02 16.71 -1.45
C PRO A 314 39.64 17.79 -2.45
N ASN A 315 38.66 18.62 -2.07
CA ASN A 315 38.36 19.87 -2.75
C ASN A 315 39.64 20.71 -2.81
N LYS A 316 40.23 20.83 -4.00
CA LYS A 316 41.26 21.82 -4.26
C LYS A 316 40.60 23.19 -4.19
N VAL A 317 40.94 23.91 -3.12
CA VAL A 317 40.86 25.36 -3.07
C VAL A 317 41.84 25.91 -4.12
N ASN A 318 41.33 26.71 -5.04
CA ASN A 318 42.04 27.82 -5.70
C ASN A 318 40.99 28.87 -6.09
#